data_AF-A0A959SGV5-F1
#
_entry.id   AF-A0A959SGV5-F1
#
_cell.length_a   1.000
_cell.length_b   1.000
_cell.length_c   1.000
_cell.angle_alpha   90.00
_cell.angle_beta   90.00
_cell.angle_gamma   90.00
#
_symmetry.space_group_name_H-M   'P 1'
#
loop_
_entity.id
_entity.type
_entity.pdbx_description
1 polymer ?
#
loop_
_entity_poly.entity_id
_entity_poly.type
_entity_poly.pdbx_seq_one_letter_code
_entity_poly.pdbx_strand_id
1 'polypeptide(L)'
;MSDIQHPPGCTCGAHDDNGMDRRQALRSLGALGAGLTLGPTVALGAFSDSARREELTGARAVQQGKAQKFTMLYTSDIHSQLHTHDEFFMENGKPVYKKRGGYGVLKTMVDTLRAEDPANTVVIDGGDCFQGGGVAAMSEGRAIVPLMNRVGYDLVLPGNWEVVYGKENMLKDLGGYQASKICANMWHEQLADFCGDMRDPNAELAGELIFPPYWTTIVAGVKIGFIGYNDPLTPKRQSPEYSCGIKFTKPELNVARYIRHLREYEQCAMVFLVTHMGLAQQVDLANKPEVDGADLILGADTHERVRKP
;
A
#
# COMPACT_ATOMS: atom_id res chain seq x y z
N MET A 1 12.00 12.16 -33.74
CA MET A 1 10.75 11.49 -34.18
C MET A 1 11.16 10.41 -35.15
N SER A 2 11.17 9.17 -34.68
CA SER A 2 11.53 7.98 -35.45
C SER A 2 10.36 7.01 -35.34
N ASP A 3 9.73 6.72 -36.47
CA ASP A 3 8.57 5.83 -36.57
C ASP A 3 8.89 4.45 -36.01
N ILE A 4 8.02 3.97 -35.13
CA ILE A 4 8.09 2.61 -34.59
C ILE A 4 7.47 1.69 -35.64
N GLN A 5 8.29 0.84 -36.26
CA GLN A 5 7.80 -0.21 -37.16
C GLN A 5 7.28 -1.39 -36.34
N HIS A 6 6.02 -1.76 -36.52
CA HIS A 6 5.38 -2.90 -35.88
C HIS A 6 5.43 -4.16 -36.77
N PRO A 7 5.70 -5.34 -36.20
CA PRO A 7 5.69 -6.60 -36.95
C PRO A 7 4.25 -7.08 -37.27
N PRO A 8 4.09 -7.99 -38.27
CA PRO A 8 2.79 -8.56 -38.62
C PRO A 8 2.19 -9.31 -37.43
N GLY A 9 0.99 -8.89 -36.99
CA GLY A 9 0.28 -9.49 -35.84
C GLY A 9 0.28 -8.66 -34.54
N CYS A 10 0.71 -7.40 -34.55
CA CYS A 10 0.57 -6.51 -33.37
C CYS A 10 -0.91 -6.28 -33.03
N THR A 11 -1.30 -6.59 -31.79
CA THR A 11 -2.63 -6.27 -31.23
C THR A 11 -2.61 -4.98 -30.42
N CYS A 12 -1.57 -4.16 -30.60
CA CYS A 12 -1.52 -2.81 -30.09
C CYS A 12 -2.62 -2.00 -30.80
N GLY A 13 -3.75 -1.75 -30.10
CA GLY A 13 -4.98 -1.14 -30.63
C GLY A 13 -4.87 0.32 -31.07
N ALA A 14 -3.88 0.63 -31.89
CA ALA A 14 -3.63 1.94 -32.50
C ALA A 14 -4.24 2.08 -33.91
N HIS A 15 -4.96 1.06 -34.38
CA HIS A 15 -5.84 1.16 -35.54
C HIS A 15 -7.22 0.71 -35.12
N ASP A 16 -8.17 1.65 -35.04
CA ASP A 16 -9.53 1.46 -35.52
C ASP A 16 -10.31 2.78 -35.39
N ASP A 17 -10.18 3.63 -36.41
CA ASP A 17 -11.22 4.58 -36.79
C ASP A 17 -12.32 3.80 -37.53
N ASN A 18 -13.38 3.40 -36.82
CA ASN A 18 -14.68 3.11 -37.43
C ASN A 18 -15.80 3.19 -36.38
N GLY A 19 -16.67 4.19 -36.52
CA GLY A 19 -17.82 4.39 -35.66
C GLY A 19 -18.84 3.26 -35.76
N MET A 20 -19.23 2.70 -34.61
CA MET A 20 -20.24 1.65 -34.53
C MET A 20 -21.66 2.20 -34.65
N ASP A 21 -22.45 1.61 -35.56
CA ASP A 21 -23.87 1.91 -35.80
C ASP A 21 -24.76 1.42 -34.63
N ARG A 22 -25.65 2.31 -34.15
CA ARG A 22 -26.60 2.09 -33.04
C ARG A 22 -27.50 0.87 -33.23
N ARG A 23 -27.68 0.37 -34.45
CA ARG A 23 -28.50 -0.83 -34.72
C ARG A 23 -27.78 -2.16 -34.47
N GLN A 24 -26.45 -2.19 -34.41
CA GLN A 24 -25.70 -3.40 -34.01
C GLN A 24 -25.65 -3.58 -32.49
N ALA A 25 -25.61 -2.50 -31.71
CA ALA A 25 -25.61 -2.54 -30.24
C ALA A 25 -26.88 -3.17 -29.63
N LEU A 26 -28.02 -3.07 -30.32
CA LEU A 26 -29.30 -3.60 -29.84
C LEU A 26 -29.51 -5.09 -30.17
N ARG A 27 -28.75 -5.67 -31.11
CA ARG A 27 -28.82 -7.12 -31.39
C ARG A 27 -27.94 -7.96 -30.47
N SER A 28 -26.93 -7.37 -29.84
CA SER A 28 -26.11 -8.02 -28.80
C SER A 28 -26.78 -8.12 -27.42
N LEU A 29 -27.90 -7.43 -27.20
CA LEU A 29 -28.66 -7.46 -25.94
C LEU A 29 -29.72 -8.58 -25.88
N GLY A 30 -30.02 -9.24 -27.00
CA GLY A 30 -31.09 -10.24 -27.11
C GLY A 30 -30.68 -11.70 -26.85
N ALA A 31 -29.41 -11.99 -26.57
CA ALA A 31 -28.88 -13.35 -26.44
C ALA A 31 -28.06 -13.59 -25.15
N LEU A 32 -28.44 -12.93 -24.05
CA LEU A 32 -27.89 -13.15 -22.70
C LEU A 32 -28.91 -13.74 -21.72
N GLY A 33 -29.95 -14.40 -22.26
CA GLY A 33 -30.80 -15.31 -21.49
C GLY A 33 -30.17 -16.70 -21.50
N ALA A 34 -29.81 -17.22 -20.32
CA ALA A 34 -29.25 -18.56 -20.06
C ALA A 34 -27.75 -18.74 -20.35
N GLY A 35 -26.89 -18.18 -19.49
CA GLY A 35 -25.45 -18.43 -19.52
C GLY A 35 -24.62 -17.79 -18.41
N LEU A 36 -25.17 -17.66 -17.19
CA LEU A 36 -24.42 -17.13 -16.03
C LEU A 36 -23.73 -18.28 -15.27
N THR A 37 -22.61 -18.81 -15.77
CA THR A 37 -21.81 -19.77 -14.99
C THR A 37 -20.28 -19.59 -15.03
N LEU A 38 -19.69 -18.62 -15.73
CA LEU A 38 -18.23 -18.45 -15.71
C LEU A 38 -17.79 -16.98 -15.81
N GLY A 39 -18.01 -16.20 -14.74
CA GLY A 39 -17.32 -14.94 -14.47
C GLY A 39 -16.39 -15.12 -13.26
N PRO A 40 -15.15 -14.60 -13.28
CA PRO A 40 -14.09 -15.06 -12.39
C PRO A 40 -14.36 -14.71 -10.93
N THR A 41 -13.98 -15.66 -10.09
CA THR A 41 -14.16 -15.85 -8.65
C THR A 41 -13.55 -14.75 -7.75
N VAL A 42 -13.25 -13.56 -8.28
CA VAL A 42 -12.67 -12.42 -7.54
C VAL A 42 -13.70 -11.77 -6.61
N ALA A 43 -14.99 -11.94 -6.90
CA ALA A 43 -16.06 -11.33 -6.09
C ALA A 43 -16.35 -12.05 -4.75
N LEU A 44 -15.83 -13.25 -4.49
CA LEU A 44 -16.19 -14.00 -3.27
C LEU A 44 -15.62 -13.43 -1.96
N GLY A 45 -14.49 -12.71 -1.99
CA GLY A 45 -14.04 -11.92 -0.84
C GLY A 45 -14.82 -10.62 -0.66
N ALA A 46 -15.27 -10.03 -1.78
CA ALA A 46 -16.11 -8.84 -1.77
C ALA A 46 -17.55 -9.14 -1.31
N PHE A 47 -18.08 -10.36 -1.49
CA PHE A 47 -19.43 -10.72 -1.05
C PHE A 47 -19.57 -10.89 0.47
N SER A 48 -18.53 -11.32 1.19
CA SER A 48 -18.58 -11.28 2.67
C SER A 48 -18.53 -9.86 3.22
N ASP A 49 -17.94 -8.95 2.45
CA ASP A 49 -17.76 -7.55 2.83
C ASP A 49 -18.94 -6.68 2.38
N SER A 50 -19.60 -6.99 1.25
CA SER A 50 -20.75 -6.23 0.75
C SER A 50 -21.92 -6.23 1.73
N ALA A 51 -22.22 -7.38 2.35
CA ALA A 51 -23.27 -7.47 3.36
C ALA A 51 -22.95 -6.66 4.64
N ARG A 52 -21.69 -6.68 5.10
CA ARG A 52 -21.25 -5.84 6.23
C ARG A 52 -21.21 -4.37 5.88
N ARG A 53 -20.85 -4.02 4.64
CA ARG A 53 -20.90 -2.65 4.12
C ARG A 53 -22.33 -2.14 4.02
N GLU A 54 -23.28 -2.97 3.57
CA GLU A 54 -24.71 -2.68 3.59
C GLU A 54 -25.22 -2.50 5.03
N GLU A 55 -24.76 -3.32 5.97
CA GLU A 55 -25.10 -3.18 7.40
C GLU A 55 -24.57 -1.86 7.98
N LEU A 56 -23.30 -1.53 7.73
CA LEU A 56 -22.65 -0.28 8.20
C LEU A 56 -23.32 0.96 7.61
N THR A 57 -23.63 0.93 6.30
CA THR A 57 -24.33 2.04 5.64
C THR A 57 -25.78 2.13 6.11
N GLY A 58 -26.45 1.00 6.35
CA GLY A 58 -27.82 0.93 6.88
C GLY A 58 -27.94 1.28 8.38
N ALA A 59 -26.82 1.38 9.11
CA ALA A 59 -26.83 1.71 10.52
C ALA A 59 -27.50 3.08 10.76
N ARG A 60 -28.45 3.13 11.71
CA ARG A 60 -29.23 4.36 12.00
C ARG A 60 -28.35 5.58 12.30
N ALA A 61 -27.20 5.38 12.95
CA ALA A 61 -26.28 6.48 13.24
C ALA A 61 -25.70 7.11 11.97
N VAL A 62 -25.33 6.29 10.97
CA VAL A 62 -24.85 6.76 9.66
C VAL A 62 -25.99 7.41 8.88
N GLN A 63 -27.16 6.77 8.83
CA GLN A 63 -28.35 7.30 8.16
C GLN A 63 -28.84 8.64 8.75
N GLN A 64 -28.63 8.87 10.04
CA GLN A 64 -28.97 10.12 10.74
C GLN A 64 -27.83 11.14 10.74
N GLY A 65 -26.70 10.87 10.07
CA GLY A 65 -25.54 11.77 10.03
C GLY A 65 -24.79 11.91 11.36
N LYS A 66 -25.06 11.03 12.32
CA LYS A 66 -24.40 10.99 13.65
C LYS A 66 -23.07 10.25 13.63
N ALA A 67 -22.81 9.46 12.59
CA ALA A 67 -21.56 8.75 12.36
C ALA A 67 -21.16 8.90 10.90
N GLN A 68 -19.86 8.99 10.65
CA GLN A 68 -19.28 9.08 9.32
C GLN A 68 -18.65 7.74 8.94
N LYS A 69 -18.66 7.41 7.64
CA LYS A 69 -18.04 6.21 7.09
C LYS A 69 -16.99 6.65 6.08
N PHE A 70 -15.81 6.04 6.14
CA PHE A 70 -14.82 6.09 5.08
C PHE A 70 -14.25 4.68 4.87
N THR A 71 -13.59 4.47 3.73
CA THR A 71 -12.98 3.21 3.34
C THR A 71 -11.47 3.38 3.30
N MET A 72 -10.74 2.41 3.83
CA MET A 72 -9.30 2.33 3.70
C MET A 72 -8.94 1.05 2.93
N LEU A 73 -8.31 1.21 1.77
CA LEU A 73 -7.74 0.11 1.02
C LEU A 73 -6.26 0.05 1.34
N TYR A 74 -5.79 -1.09 1.84
CA TYR A 74 -4.42 -1.27 2.29
C TYR A 74 -3.77 -2.44 1.56
N THR A 75 -2.58 -2.21 1.03
CA THR A 75 -1.69 -3.26 0.50
C THR A 75 -0.33 -3.15 1.17
N SER A 76 0.44 -4.24 1.10
CA SER A 76 1.85 -4.27 1.46
C SER A 76 2.50 -5.47 0.79
N ASP A 77 3.83 -5.52 0.79
CA ASP A 77 4.60 -6.71 0.44
C ASP A 77 4.28 -7.20 -0.98
N ILE A 78 4.06 -6.27 -1.91
CA ILE A 78 3.70 -6.59 -3.30
C ILE A 78 4.87 -7.28 -4.01
N HIS A 79 6.10 -6.99 -3.57
CA HIS A 79 7.33 -7.62 -4.03
C HIS A 79 7.44 -7.71 -5.56
N SER A 80 7.10 -6.61 -6.24
CA SER A 80 7.20 -6.52 -7.70
C SER A 80 6.51 -7.67 -8.46
N GLN A 81 5.44 -8.24 -7.89
CA GLN A 81 4.64 -9.29 -8.54
C GLN A 81 3.75 -8.68 -9.62
N LEU A 82 4.34 -8.43 -10.80
CA LEU A 82 3.69 -7.78 -11.93
C LEU A 82 2.49 -8.57 -12.45
N HIS A 83 2.63 -9.88 -12.54
CA HIS A 83 1.65 -10.79 -13.13
C HIS A 83 0.95 -11.61 -12.07
N THR A 84 -0.22 -12.15 -12.45
CA THR A 84 -0.89 -13.15 -11.63
C THR A 84 -0.02 -14.40 -11.48
N HIS A 85 0.06 -14.95 -10.28
CA HIS A 85 0.81 -16.16 -9.95
C HIS A 85 -0.07 -17.14 -9.18
N ASP A 86 0.38 -18.39 -9.08
CA ASP A 86 -0.37 -19.41 -8.33
C ASP A 86 -0.21 -19.19 -6.84
N GLU A 87 -1.33 -18.93 -6.18
CA GLU A 87 -1.39 -18.73 -4.74
C GLU A 87 -1.97 -19.94 -4.03
N PHE A 88 -1.36 -20.29 -2.90
CA PHE A 88 -1.73 -21.45 -2.09
C PHE A 88 -2.92 -21.14 -1.18
N PHE A 89 -3.94 -21.99 -1.18
CA PHE A 89 -5.09 -21.92 -0.29
C PHE A 89 -5.38 -23.29 0.34
N MET A 90 -6.04 -23.25 1.50
CA MET A 90 -6.64 -24.44 2.12
C MET A 90 -8.16 -24.31 2.03
N GLU A 91 -8.81 -25.21 1.28
CA GLU A 91 -10.27 -25.23 1.12
C GLU A 91 -10.79 -26.62 1.46
N ASN A 92 -11.73 -26.70 2.42
CA ASN A 92 -12.27 -27.97 2.93
C ASN A 92 -11.17 -28.98 3.32
N GLY A 93 -10.09 -28.49 3.94
CA GLY A 93 -8.95 -29.29 4.36
C GLY A 93 -8.00 -29.74 3.23
N LYS A 94 -8.19 -29.27 1.99
CA LYS A 94 -7.36 -29.65 0.84
C LYS A 94 -6.56 -28.47 0.31
N PRO A 95 -5.31 -28.70 -0.15
CA PRO A 95 -4.51 -27.68 -0.81
C PRO A 95 -5.11 -27.35 -2.18
N VAL A 96 -5.30 -26.06 -2.46
CA VAL A 96 -5.81 -25.54 -3.73
C VAL A 96 -4.94 -24.39 -4.18
N TYR A 97 -4.52 -24.39 -5.45
CA TYR A 97 -3.79 -23.29 -6.05
C TYR A 97 -4.72 -22.48 -6.95
N LYS A 98 -4.69 -21.15 -6.82
CA LYS A 98 -5.50 -20.25 -7.63
C LYS A 98 -4.65 -19.09 -8.13
N LYS A 99 -4.83 -18.70 -9.39
CA LYS A 99 -4.20 -17.48 -9.93
C LYS A 99 -4.70 -16.25 -9.16
N ARG A 100 -3.78 -15.48 -8.58
CA ARG A 100 -4.03 -14.25 -7.79
C ARG A 100 -2.90 -13.24 -8.02
N GLY A 101 -3.06 -12.04 -7.47
CA GLY A 101 -2.06 -10.98 -7.54
C GLY A 101 -1.97 -10.32 -8.92
N GLY A 102 -0.88 -9.57 -9.14
CA GLY A 102 -0.64 -8.83 -10.37
C GLY A 102 -1.19 -7.41 -10.33
N TYR A 103 -0.40 -6.46 -10.82
CA TYR A 103 -0.73 -5.03 -10.79
C TYR A 103 -1.99 -4.68 -11.59
N GLY A 104 -2.28 -5.39 -12.68
CA GLY A 104 -3.51 -5.17 -13.46
C GLY A 104 -4.77 -5.52 -12.68
N VAL A 105 -4.74 -6.64 -11.95
CA VAL A 105 -5.85 -7.06 -11.07
C VAL A 105 -5.98 -6.08 -9.91
N LEU A 106 -4.86 -5.71 -9.27
CA LEU A 106 -4.84 -4.74 -8.18
C LEU A 106 -5.44 -3.40 -8.60
N LYS A 107 -5.02 -2.83 -9.73
CA LYS A 107 -5.59 -1.58 -10.27
C LYS A 107 -7.10 -1.69 -10.46
N THR A 108 -7.56 -2.79 -11.05
CA THR A 108 -8.99 -3.00 -11.30
C THR A 108 -9.77 -3.07 -9.99
N MET A 109 -9.23 -3.75 -8.98
CA MET A 109 -9.85 -3.84 -7.65
C MET A 109 -9.89 -2.48 -6.94
N VAL A 110 -8.77 -1.75 -6.94
CA VAL A 110 -8.68 -0.40 -6.33
C VAL A 110 -9.67 0.55 -7.00
N ASP A 111 -9.73 0.58 -8.33
CA ASP A 111 -10.68 1.42 -9.07
C ASP A 111 -12.12 1.09 -8.74
N THR A 112 -12.45 -0.20 -8.73
CA THR A 112 -13.82 -0.66 -8.45
C THR A 112 -14.25 -0.25 -7.06
N LEU A 113 -13.41 -0.51 -6.05
CA LEU A 113 -13.72 -0.21 -4.65
C LEU A 113 -13.73 1.30 -4.38
N ARG A 114 -12.80 2.06 -4.96
CA ARG A 114 -12.79 3.53 -4.82
C ARG A 114 -13.97 4.18 -5.53
N ALA A 115 -14.45 3.63 -6.64
CA ALA A 115 -15.64 4.14 -7.34
C ALA A 115 -16.93 4.01 -6.51
N GLU A 116 -16.98 3.12 -5.53
CA GLU A 116 -18.13 2.99 -4.61
C GLU A 116 -18.28 4.22 -3.71
N ASP A 117 -17.17 4.83 -3.27
CA ASP A 117 -17.17 6.06 -2.48
C ASP A 117 -15.89 6.90 -2.74
N PRO A 118 -15.83 7.63 -3.87
CA PRO A 118 -14.61 8.31 -4.31
C PRO A 118 -14.12 9.39 -3.37
N ALA A 119 -15.04 10.03 -2.63
CA ALA A 119 -14.72 11.15 -1.73
C ALA A 119 -14.19 10.67 -0.37
N ASN A 120 -14.49 9.43 0.02
CA ASN A 120 -14.17 8.91 1.34
C ASN A 120 -13.38 7.61 1.29
N THR A 121 -12.60 7.37 0.22
CA THR A 121 -11.73 6.21 0.11
C THR A 121 -10.26 6.61 0.07
N VAL A 122 -9.47 6.13 1.04
CA VAL A 122 -8.02 6.28 1.09
C VAL A 122 -7.35 4.98 0.67
N VAL A 123 -6.33 5.05 -0.18
CA VAL A 123 -5.57 3.89 -0.66
C VAL A 123 -4.12 4.02 -0.20
N ILE A 124 -3.65 3.02 0.53
CA ILE A 124 -2.39 3.05 1.28
C ILE A 124 -1.54 1.84 0.89
N ASP A 125 -0.26 2.06 0.66
CA ASP A 125 0.73 0.99 0.59
C ASP A 125 1.64 1.00 1.82
N GLY A 126 1.81 -0.18 2.43
CA GLY A 126 2.62 -0.41 3.60
C GLY A 126 4.10 -0.65 3.32
N GLY A 127 4.55 -0.68 2.06
CA GLY A 127 5.96 -0.89 1.68
C GLY A 127 6.24 -2.25 1.04
N ASP A 128 7.51 -2.46 0.70
CA ASP A 128 8.07 -3.64 0.02
C ASP A 128 7.56 -3.86 -1.40
N CYS A 129 7.74 -2.83 -2.23
CA CYS A 129 7.39 -2.86 -3.64
C CYS A 129 8.57 -3.18 -4.55
N PHE A 130 9.81 -2.80 -4.18
CA PHE A 130 10.98 -2.80 -5.08
C PHE A 130 11.81 -4.08 -5.15
N GLN A 131 11.46 -5.15 -4.43
CA GLN A 131 12.21 -6.42 -4.47
C GLN A 131 11.32 -7.58 -4.91
N GLY A 132 11.91 -8.68 -5.42
CA GLY A 132 11.23 -9.98 -5.62
C GLY A 132 10.96 -10.35 -7.08
N GLY A 133 10.70 -9.35 -7.94
CA GLY A 133 10.44 -9.54 -9.36
C GLY A 133 11.65 -9.25 -10.25
N GLY A 134 11.84 -10.03 -11.32
CA GLY A 134 12.97 -9.83 -12.25
C GLY A 134 12.99 -8.45 -12.92
N VAL A 135 11.82 -7.86 -13.18
CA VAL A 135 11.72 -6.49 -13.73
C VAL A 135 12.27 -5.46 -12.75
N ALA A 136 12.00 -5.59 -11.45
CA ALA A 136 12.58 -4.70 -10.45
C ALA A 136 14.09 -4.92 -10.33
N ALA A 137 14.55 -6.17 -10.30
CA ALA A 137 15.98 -6.49 -10.26
C ALA A 137 16.77 -5.90 -11.45
N MET A 138 16.29 -6.09 -12.69
CA MET A 138 16.98 -5.58 -13.88
C MET A 138 16.93 -4.06 -14.02
N SER A 139 15.95 -3.43 -13.37
CA SER A 139 15.74 -1.99 -13.46
C SER A 139 16.19 -1.24 -12.22
N GLU A 140 16.61 -1.95 -11.18
CA GLU A 140 16.90 -1.42 -9.84
C GLU A 140 15.71 -0.64 -9.28
N GLY A 141 14.49 -1.21 -9.37
CA GLY A 141 13.27 -0.62 -8.81
C GLY A 141 12.56 0.38 -9.73
N ARG A 142 13.28 1.13 -10.57
CA ARG A 142 12.73 2.22 -11.41
C ARG A 142 11.51 1.84 -12.26
N ALA A 143 11.40 0.58 -12.72
CA ALA A 143 10.26 0.13 -13.53
C ALA A 143 8.96 -0.05 -12.72
N ILE A 144 9.04 -0.11 -11.40
CA ILE A 144 7.90 -0.25 -10.48
C ILE A 144 7.24 1.10 -10.18
N VAL A 145 8.02 2.18 -10.15
CA VAL A 145 7.55 3.56 -9.93
C VAL A 145 6.31 3.93 -10.78
N PRO A 146 6.32 3.77 -12.12
CA PRO A 146 5.13 4.10 -12.92
C PRO A 146 3.95 3.18 -12.60
N LEU A 147 4.16 1.92 -12.19
CA LEU A 147 3.09 1.01 -11.83
C LEU A 147 2.40 1.44 -10.54
N MET A 148 3.17 1.77 -9.50
CA MET A 148 2.65 2.29 -8.23
C MET A 148 1.86 3.59 -8.41
N ASN A 149 2.40 4.52 -9.20
CA ASN A 149 1.68 5.74 -9.57
C ASN A 149 0.35 5.45 -10.28
N ARG A 150 0.32 4.42 -11.14
CA ARG A 150 -0.90 4.03 -11.84
C ARG A 150 -1.89 3.32 -10.95
N VAL A 151 -1.49 2.64 -9.86
CA VAL A 151 -2.45 2.07 -8.89
C VAL A 151 -3.27 3.18 -8.23
N GLY A 152 -2.66 4.35 -7.99
CA GLY A 152 -3.33 5.53 -7.46
C GLY A 152 -3.36 5.57 -5.94
N TYR A 153 -2.26 5.20 -5.29
CA TYR A 153 -2.07 5.34 -3.84
C TYR A 153 -2.11 6.81 -3.41
N ASP A 154 -2.73 7.07 -2.26
CA ASP A 154 -2.72 8.39 -1.61
C ASP A 154 -1.53 8.53 -0.67
N LEU A 155 -1.14 7.42 -0.03
CA LEU A 155 -0.09 7.33 0.97
C LEU A 155 0.74 6.07 0.77
N VAL A 156 2.05 6.17 0.94
CA VAL A 156 2.95 5.03 0.98
C VAL A 156 3.92 5.14 2.17
N LEU A 157 4.33 3.98 2.68
CA LEU A 157 5.40 3.81 3.64
C LEU A 157 6.55 3.07 2.94
N PRO A 158 7.82 3.52 3.01
CA PRO A 158 8.95 2.67 2.67
C PRO A 158 9.05 1.48 3.65
N GLY A 159 9.03 0.28 3.12
CA GLY A 159 9.35 -0.97 3.79
C GLY A 159 10.86 -1.26 3.78
N ASN A 160 11.26 -2.42 4.29
CA ASN A 160 12.67 -2.73 4.45
C ASN A 160 13.36 -3.02 3.10
N TRP A 161 12.63 -3.38 2.04
CA TRP A 161 13.20 -3.62 0.73
C TRP A 161 13.31 -2.39 -0.16
N GLU A 162 12.74 -1.24 0.23
CA GLU A 162 12.89 0.01 -0.53
C GLU A 162 14.35 0.49 -0.62
N VAL A 163 15.21 0.05 0.30
CA VAL A 163 16.66 0.37 0.32
C VAL A 163 17.53 -0.62 -0.44
N VAL A 164 16.98 -1.70 -1.01
CA VAL A 164 17.75 -2.81 -1.58
C VAL A 164 18.76 -2.39 -2.66
N TYR A 165 18.47 -1.32 -3.40
CA TYR A 165 19.35 -0.77 -4.44
C TYR A 165 20.13 0.46 -3.97
N GLY A 166 20.25 0.66 -2.65
CA GLY A 166 20.96 1.77 -2.05
C GLY A 166 20.09 3.00 -1.80
N LYS A 167 20.53 3.84 -0.85
CA LYS A 167 19.86 5.09 -0.46
C LYS A 167 19.54 6.02 -1.63
N GLU A 168 20.47 6.19 -2.56
CA GLU A 168 20.29 7.13 -3.67
C GLU A 168 19.16 6.70 -4.61
N ASN A 169 19.09 5.40 -4.95
CA ASN A 169 18.01 4.85 -5.77
C ASN A 169 16.68 4.89 -5.02
N MET A 170 16.65 4.54 -3.73
CA MET A 170 15.46 4.69 -2.89
C MET A 170 14.91 6.12 -2.95
N LEU A 171 15.77 7.14 -2.76
CA LEU A 171 15.37 8.54 -2.79
C LEU A 171 14.82 8.95 -4.17
N LYS A 172 15.46 8.49 -5.26
CA LYS A 172 15.01 8.74 -6.63
C LYS A 172 13.66 8.10 -6.90
N ASP A 173 13.51 6.82 -6.58
CA ASP A 173 12.32 6.05 -6.91
C ASP A 173 11.10 6.47 -6.08
N LEU A 174 11.26 6.63 -4.76
CA LEU A 174 10.19 7.19 -3.89
C LEU A 174 9.94 8.68 -4.17
N GLY A 175 10.96 9.41 -4.64
CA GLY A 175 10.81 10.76 -5.17
C GLY A 175 9.93 10.80 -6.42
N GLY A 176 9.96 9.74 -7.23
CA GLY A 176 9.10 9.55 -8.40
C GLY A 176 7.66 9.12 -8.07
N TYR A 177 7.36 8.76 -6.83
CA TYR A 177 5.99 8.44 -6.42
C TYR A 177 5.15 9.72 -6.28
N GLN A 178 3.94 9.66 -6.84
CA GLN A 178 2.91 10.71 -6.75
C GLN A 178 2.18 10.72 -5.41
N ALA A 179 2.12 9.56 -4.75
CA ALA A 179 1.55 9.43 -3.41
C ALA A 179 2.33 10.25 -2.37
N SER A 180 1.70 10.56 -1.25
CA SER A 180 2.39 11.08 -0.06
C SER A 180 3.27 10.00 0.55
N LYS A 181 4.41 10.37 1.12
CA LYS A 181 5.38 9.45 1.74
C LYS A 181 5.51 9.80 3.19
N ILE A 182 5.43 8.81 4.08
CA ILE A 182 5.67 9.02 5.52
C ILE A 182 6.64 7.99 6.08
N CYS A 183 7.56 8.43 6.93
CA CYS A 183 8.37 7.55 7.76
C CYS A 183 9.04 8.35 8.89
N ALA A 184 8.64 8.09 10.12
CA ALA A 184 9.04 8.82 11.32
C ALA A 184 10.34 8.31 11.95
N ASN A 185 10.98 7.28 11.39
CA ASN A 185 12.18 6.68 11.96
C ASN A 185 13.33 6.46 10.98
N MET A 186 13.27 6.99 9.76
CA MET A 186 14.35 6.95 8.79
C MET A 186 15.09 8.30 8.75
N TRP A 187 16.37 8.30 9.14
CA TRP A 187 17.17 9.51 9.29
C TRP A 187 18.38 9.51 8.36
N HIS A 188 18.75 10.68 7.86
CA HIS A 188 20.04 10.87 7.19
C HIS A 188 21.17 10.71 8.22
N GLU A 189 22.00 9.68 8.04
CA GLU A 189 23.17 9.49 8.88
C GLU A 189 24.37 10.25 8.30
N GLN A 190 24.79 11.31 9.00
CA GLN A 190 25.86 12.23 8.55
C GLN A 190 27.28 11.66 8.68
N LEU A 191 27.48 10.61 9.47
CA LEU A 191 28.80 10.12 9.90
C LEU A 191 29.03 8.64 9.59
N ALA A 192 28.48 8.07 8.52
CA ALA A 192 28.76 6.67 8.20
C ALA A 192 30.13 6.56 7.50
N ASP A 193 31.23 6.45 8.27
CA ASP A 193 32.55 6.10 7.71
C ASP A 193 32.54 4.71 7.06
N PHE A 194 31.64 3.82 7.53
CA PHE A 194 31.38 2.49 6.98
C PHE A 194 29.90 2.12 7.11
N CYS A 195 29.38 1.37 6.15
CA CYS A 195 28.02 0.82 6.19
C CYS A 195 27.93 -0.24 7.29
N GLY A 196 26.91 -0.16 8.14
CA GLY A 196 26.70 -1.13 9.23
C GLY A 196 27.37 -0.79 10.57
N ASP A 197 27.78 0.47 10.78
CA ASP A 197 28.01 0.97 12.14
C ASP A 197 26.69 0.83 12.91
N MET A 198 26.59 -0.23 13.73
CA MET A 198 25.41 -0.63 14.49
C MET A 198 25.18 0.31 15.68
N ARG A 199 25.11 1.61 15.42
CA ARG A 199 24.79 2.62 16.42
C ARG A 199 23.46 2.26 17.05
N ASP A 200 23.40 2.48 18.36
CA ASP A 200 22.23 2.14 19.15
C ASP A 200 20.96 2.72 18.49
N PRO A 201 19.97 1.87 18.10
CA PRO A 201 18.71 2.35 17.54
C PRO A 201 17.90 3.17 18.56
N ASN A 202 18.29 3.15 19.84
CA ASN A 202 17.75 3.99 20.90
C ASN A 202 18.49 5.33 21.07
N ALA A 203 19.62 5.55 20.41
CA ALA A 203 20.35 6.81 20.51
C ALA A 203 19.71 7.87 19.59
N GLU A 204 19.24 8.98 20.14
CA GLU A 204 18.96 10.18 19.34
C GLU A 204 20.27 10.65 18.71
N LEU A 205 20.34 10.64 17.38
CA LEU A 205 21.37 11.37 16.65
C LEU A 205 20.71 12.62 16.08
N ALA A 206 21.42 13.74 16.15
CA ALA A 206 21.05 14.96 15.44
C ALA A 206 21.14 14.68 13.93
N GLY A 207 20.01 14.40 13.31
CA GLY A 207 19.89 14.14 11.88
C GLY A 207 18.54 14.62 11.36
N GLU A 208 18.45 14.80 10.06
CA GLU A 208 17.20 15.15 9.40
C GLU A 208 16.44 13.87 9.02
N LEU A 209 15.12 13.88 9.22
CA LEU A 209 14.27 12.81 8.71
C LEU A 209 14.33 12.78 7.18
N ILE A 210 14.41 11.57 6.61
CA ILE A 210 14.39 11.38 5.16
C ILE A 210 13.01 11.69 4.57
N PHE A 211 11.95 11.34 5.30
CA PHE A 211 10.57 11.55 4.90
C PHE A 211 9.79 12.31 5.99
N PRO A 212 8.70 13.01 5.64
CA PRO A 212 7.78 13.53 6.64
C PRO A 212 7.36 12.43 7.62
N PRO A 213 7.27 12.71 8.93
CA PRO A 213 6.93 11.68 9.90
C PRO A 213 5.46 11.25 9.83
N TYR A 214 4.59 12.14 9.39
CA TYR A 214 3.14 11.92 9.33
C TYR A 214 2.51 12.60 8.12
N TRP A 215 1.26 12.21 7.83
CA TRP A 215 0.40 12.81 6.82
C TRP A 215 -1.02 12.91 7.36
N THR A 216 -1.75 13.95 7.00
CA THR A 216 -3.16 14.13 7.38
C THR A 216 -4.02 14.30 6.15
N THR A 217 -5.24 13.80 6.21
CA THR A 217 -6.25 14.02 5.18
C THR A 217 -7.64 14.19 5.81
N ILE A 218 -8.58 14.72 5.04
CA ILE A 218 -9.98 14.83 5.45
C ILE A 218 -10.78 13.80 4.64
N VAL A 219 -11.44 12.88 5.33
CA VAL A 219 -12.36 11.91 4.73
C VAL A 219 -13.66 11.89 5.50
N ALA A 220 -14.78 11.83 4.78
CA ALA A 220 -16.12 11.92 5.36
C ALA A 220 -16.30 13.12 6.30
N GLY A 221 -15.68 14.26 5.95
CA GLY A 221 -15.71 15.49 6.73
C GLY A 221 -14.89 15.47 8.03
N VAL A 222 -14.12 14.42 8.27
CA VAL A 222 -13.31 14.23 9.48
C VAL A 222 -11.83 14.22 9.13
N LYS A 223 -11.02 14.96 9.89
CA LYS A 223 -9.56 14.95 9.73
C LYS A 223 -8.97 13.73 10.42
N ILE A 224 -8.17 12.98 9.68
CA ILE A 224 -7.44 11.81 10.18
C ILE A 224 -5.94 11.98 9.92
N GLY A 225 -5.12 11.33 10.74
CA GLY A 225 -3.66 11.38 10.66
C GLY A 225 -3.03 10.00 10.58
N PHE A 226 -1.91 9.89 9.88
CA PHE A 226 -1.14 8.66 9.69
C PHE A 226 0.32 8.91 10.07
N ILE A 227 0.92 8.02 10.87
CA ILE A 227 2.34 8.05 11.23
C ILE A 227 3.01 6.78 10.68
N GLY A 228 4.15 6.92 10.01
CA GLY A 228 4.83 5.80 9.35
C GLY A 228 6.03 5.27 10.14
N TYR A 229 6.24 3.95 10.19
CA TYR A 229 7.46 3.35 10.75
C TYR A 229 7.96 2.16 9.93
N ASN A 230 9.24 2.19 9.58
CA ASN A 230 9.98 1.06 9.00
C ASN A 230 10.59 0.19 10.11
N ASP A 231 10.98 -1.05 9.81
CA ASP A 231 11.68 -1.94 10.73
C ASP A 231 12.99 -1.31 11.23
N PRO A 232 13.12 -1.05 12.55
CA PRO A 232 14.38 -0.59 13.15
C PRO A 232 15.55 -1.56 12.94
N LEU A 233 15.25 -2.82 12.61
CA LEU A 233 16.22 -3.88 12.40
C LEU A 233 16.61 -4.07 10.94
N THR A 234 16.13 -3.24 10.00
CA THR A 234 16.49 -3.30 8.57
C THR A 234 18.00 -3.46 8.32
N PRO A 235 18.90 -2.65 8.94
CA PRO A 235 20.35 -2.80 8.75
C PRO A 235 20.95 -4.11 9.30
N LYS A 236 20.23 -4.84 10.15
CA LYS A 236 20.66 -6.13 10.72
C LYS A 236 20.08 -7.33 9.98
N ARG A 237 18.87 -7.20 9.42
CA ARG A 237 18.17 -8.27 8.71
C ARG A 237 18.58 -8.39 7.25
N GLN A 238 19.13 -7.32 6.67
CA GLN A 238 19.63 -7.27 5.31
C GLN A 238 21.11 -6.90 5.28
N SER A 239 21.72 -6.89 4.08
CA SER A 239 23.09 -6.37 3.94
C SER A 239 23.12 -4.90 4.40
N PRO A 240 24.00 -4.51 5.34
CA PRO A 240 24.11 -3.13 5.79
C PRO A 240 24.46 -2.14 4.67
N GLU A 241 25.03 -2.62 3.56
CA GLU A 241 25.33 -1.81 2.38
C GLU A 241 24.08 -1.22 1.73
N TYR A 242 22.96 -1.95 1.75
CA TYR A 242 21.69 -1.49 1.15
C TYR A 242 21.18 -0.22 1.82
N SER A 243 21.28 -0.16 3.15
CA SER A 243 20.82 0.96 3.97
C SER A 243 21.92 1.94 4.35
N CYS A 244 23.07 1.89 3.67
CA CYS A 244 24.21 2.73 4.04
C CYS A 244 23.86 4.23 4.06
N GLY A 245 24.24 4.91 5.15
CA GLY A 245 23.90 6.31 5.37
C GLY A 245 22.45 6.55 5.80
N ILE A 246 21.72 5.51 6.20
CA ILE A 246 20.37 5.60 6.77
C ILE A 246 20.38 4.99 8.17
N LYS A 247 19.92 5.77 9.15
CA LYS A 247 19.65 5.26 10.49
C LYS A 247 18.16 4.98 10.66
N PHE A 248 17.85 3.84 11.26
CA PHE A 248 16.50 3.42 11.64
C PHE A 248 16.36 3.47 13.16
N THR A 249 15.54 4.38 13.68
CA THR A 249 15.29 4.46 15.13
C THR A 249 14.10 3.63 15.55
N LYS A 250 13.99 3.31 16.84
CA LYS A 250 12.78 2.69 17.37
C LYS A 250 11.59 3.67 17.41
N PRO A 251 10.35 3.21 17.12
CA PRO A 251 9.15 4.04 17.19
C PRO A 251 8.94 4.72 18.56
N GLU A 252 9.27 4.03 19.64
CA GLU A 252 9.06 4.45 21.03
C GLU A 252 9.72 5.79 21.36
N LEU A 253 10.77 6.17 20.63
CA LEU A 253 11.47 7.43 20.85
C LEU A 253 10.61 8.66 20.48
N ASN A 254 9.68 8.55 19.52
CA ASN A 254 8.97 9.71 19.00
C ASN A 254 7.48 9.49 18.69
N VAL A 255 6.96 8.26 18.76
CA VAL A 255 5.56 7.96 18.43
C VAL A 255 4.57 8.71 19.30
N ALA A 256 4.79 8.75 20.62
CA ALA A 256 3.90 9.48 21.54
C ALA A 256 3.88 10.99 21.24
N ARG A 257 5.01 11.55 20.77
CA ARG A 257 5.10 12.95 20.35
C ARG A 257 4.21 13.22 19.13
N TYR A 258 4.28 12.36 18.12
CA TYR A 258 3.49 12.54 16.90
C TYR A 258 2.01 12.25 17.10
N ILE A 259 1.65 11.24 17.90
CA ILE A 259 0.24 10.98 18.25
C ILE A 259 -0.35 12.22 18.93
N ARG A 260 0.33 12.74 19.96
CA ARG A 260 -0.10 13.96 20.65
C ARG A 260 -0.19 15.14 19.70
N HIS A 261 0.78 15.33 18.81
CA HIS A 261 0.74 16.40 17.82
C HIS A 261 -0.49 16.31 16.93
N LEU A 262 -0.79 15.10 16.42
CA LEU A 262 -1.95 14.86 15.56
C LEU A 262 -3.27 15.09 16.30
N ARG A 263 -3.38 14.64 17.56
CA ARG A 263 -4.59 14.81 18.38
C ARG A 263 -4.81 16.26 18.83
N GLU A 264 -3.79 16.88 19.41
CA GLU A 264 -3.92 18.16 20.11
C GLU A 264 -3.73 19.38 19.21
N TYR A 265 -2.91 19.29 18.16
CA TYR A 265 -2.57 20.44 17.32
C TYR A 265 -3.21 20.34 15.94
N GLU A 266 -3.05 19.21 15.26
CA GLU A 266 -3.68 19.00 13.95
C GLU A 266 -5.19 18.75 14.07
N GLN A 267 -5.69 18.45 15.28
CA GLN A 267 -7.10 18.16 15.58
C GLN A 267 -7.64 16.95 14.80
N CYS A 268 -6.81 15.91 14.64
CA CYS A 268 -7.20 14.65 14.04
C CYS A 268 -8.13 13.87 14.96
N ALA A 269 -9.32 13.52 14.45
CA ALA A 269 -10.27 12.69 15.17
C ALA A 269 -9.88 11.21 15.19
N MET A 270 -9.00 10.79 14.26
CA MET A 270 -8.37 9.48 14.28
C MET A 270 -6.88 9.56 13.94
N VAL A 271 -6.07 8.70 14.56
CA VAL A 271 -4.64 8.55 14.34
C VAL A 271 -4.31 7.09 14.05
N PHE A 272 -3.73 6.84 12.90
CA PHE A 272 -3.31 5.54 12.41
C PHE A 272 -1.79 5.42 12.45
N LEU A 273 -1.30 4.24 12.84
CA LEU A 273 0.09 3.87 12.62
C LEU A 273 0.18 2.97 11.38
N VAL A 274 1.00 3.34 10.40
CA VAL A 274 1.35 2.49 9.26
C VAL A 274 2.74 1.96 9.55
N THR A 275 2.89 0.64 9.65
CA THR A 275 4.13 0.01 10.13
C THR A 275 4.57 -1.11 9.22
N HIS A 276 5.87 -1.18 8.98
CA HIS A 276 6.54 -2.22 8.21
C HIS A 276 7.62 -2.86 9.08
N MET A 277 7.20 -3.53 10.15
CA MET A 277 8.08 -4.02 11.23
C MET A 277 7.87 -5.51 11.54
N GLY A 278 6.88 -6.13 10.92
CA GLY A 278 6.49 -7.51 11.17
C GLY A 278 5.60 -7.66 12.40
N LEU A 279 4.80 -8.72 12.39
CA LEU A 279 3.71 -8.94 13.34
C LEU A 279 4.16 -8.94 14.79
N ALA A 280 5.26 -9.62 15.12
CA ALA A 280 5.73 -9.72 16.51
C ALA A 280 6.13 -8.35 17.08
N GLN A 281 6.88 -7.54 16.31
CA GLN A 281 7.29 -6.20 16.73
C GLN A 281 6.08 -5.25 16.79
N GLN A 282 5.13 -5.41 15.87
CA GLN A 282 3.90 -4.63 15.85
C GLN A 282 3.00 -4.94 17.05
N VAL A 283 2.83 -6.21 17.41
CA VAL A 283 2.07 -6.61 18.60
C VAL A 283 2.74 -6.09 19.87
N ASP A 284 4.07 -6.17 19.95
CA ASP A 284 4.83 -5.58 21.06
C ASP A 284 4.60 -4.06 21.14
N LEU A 285 4.71 -3.35 20.01
CA LEU A 285 4.43 -1.91 19.93
C LEU A 285 2.99 -1.57 20.34
N ALA A 286 2.00 -2.36 19.91
CA ALA A 286 0.59 -2.14 20.25
C ALA A 286 0.29 -2.23 21.75
N ASN A 287 1.13 -2.95 22.51
CA ASN A 287 0.97 -3.12 23.96
C ASN A 287 1.75 -2.08 24.79
N LYS A 288 2.39 -1.11 24.13
CA LYS A 288 3.22 -0.10 24.79
C LYS A 288 2.44 1.18 25.10
N PRO A 289 2.71 1.84 26.25
CA PRO A 289 2.05 3.09 26.61
C PRO A 289 2.36 4.24 25.64
N GLU A 290 3.48 4.19 24.91
CA GLU A 290 3.90 5.22 23.96
C GLU A 290 2.93 5.37 22.77
N VAL A 291 2.16 4.33 22.45
CA VAL A 291 1.16 4.37 21.36
C VAL A 291 -0.26 4.69 21.84
N ASP A 292 -0.42 5.04 23.12
CA ASP A 292 -1.71 5.47 23.64
C ASP A 292 -2.25 6.67 22.83
N GLY A 293 -3.51 6.59 22.41
CA GLY A 293 -4.15 7.55 21.51
C GLY A 293 -4.07 7.24 20.01
N ALA A 294 -3.37 6.18 19.57
CA ALA A 294 -3.54 5.61 18.23
C ALA A 294 -4.79 4.71 18.18
N ASP A 295 -5.60 4.80 17.11
CA ASP A 295 -6.83 4.02 16.99
C ASP A 295 -6.61 2.67 16.30
N LEU A 296 -5.64 2.58 15.39
CA LEU A 296 -5.37 1.38 14.61
C LEU A 296 -3.91 1.36 14.12
N ILE A 297 -3.33 0.15 14.12
CA ILE A 297 -2.00 -0.12 13.57
C ILE A 297 -2.14 -1.03 12.35
N LEU A 298 -1.74 -0.54 11.19
CA LEU A 298 -1.65 -1.28 9.94
C LEU A 298 -0.25 -1.89 9.83
N GLY A 299 -0.20 -3.21 9.68
CA GLY A 299 1.02 -4.01 9.66
C GLY A 299 1.48 -4.44 8.28
N ALA A 300 2.77 -4.71 8.13
CA ALA A 300 3.44 -5.28 6.96
C ALA A 300 4.76 -5.97 7.38
N ASP A 301 5.58 -6.48 6.44
CA ASP A 301 6.88 -7.19 6.55
C ASP A 301 6.78 -8.72 6.61
N THR A 302 5.86 -9.26 7.41
CA THR A 302 5.84 -10.71 7.71
C THR A 302 4.79 -11.52 6.96
N HIS A 303 4.09 -10.88 6.01
CA HIS A 303 3.20 -11.49 5.01
C HIS A 303 2.02 -12.30 5.61
N GLU A 304 1.53 -11.92 6.79
CA GLU A 304 0.42 -12.62 7.42
C GLU A 304 -0.90 -12.44 6.70
N ARG A 305 -1.64 -13.55 6.57
CA ARG A 305 -3.01 -13.53 6.06
C ARG A 305 -4.01 -13.36 7.19
N VAL A 306 -4.41 -12.13 7.43
CA VAL A 306 -5.54 -11.81 8.32
C VAL A 306 -6.85 -11.96 7.54
N ARG A 307 -7.63 -13.00 7.85
CA ARG A 307 -8.92 -13.28 7.15
C ARG A 307 -10.11 -12.53 7.75
N LYS A 308 -10.00 -12.15 9.03
CA LYS A 308 -11.00 -11.38 9.75
C LYS A 308 -10.25 -10.31 10.54
N PRO A 309 -10.30 -9.04 10.10
CA PRO A 309 -9.77 -7.93 10.89
C PRO A 309 -10.59 -7.73 12.17
#